data_AF-A0A5C7QKD4-F1
#
_entry.id   AF-A0A5C7QKD4-F1
#
_cell.length_a   1.000
_cell.length_b   1.000
_cell.length_c   1.000
_cell.angle_alpha   90.00
_cell.angle_beta   90.00
_cell.angle_gamma   90.00
#
_symmetry.space_group_name_H-M   'P 1'
#
loop_
_entity.id
_entity.type
_entity.pdbx_description
1 polymer ?
#
loop_
_entity_poly.entity_id
_entity_poly.type
_entity_poly.pdbx_seq_one_letter_code
_entity_poly.pdbx_strand_id
1 'polypeptide(L)' 'MVGRYILHPSVRTTLETLPPGSGGEIQLTDALAHQVETPGLHGYRFSGKRFDCGNKQGFLTANIYFGLR' A
#
# COMPACT_ATOMS: atom_id res chain seq x y z
N MET A 1 4.71 2.02 5.87
CA MET A 1 3.59 1.88 4.90
C MET A 1 2.92 0.51 5.02
N VAL A 2 1.59 0.42 5.05
CA VAL A 2 0.86 -0.87 4.94
C VAL A 2 0.67 -1.16 3.45
N GLY A 3 1.56 -1.95 2.86
CA GLY A 3 1.51 -2.29 1.43
C GLY A 3 0.64 -3.52 1.17
N ARG A 4 -0.64 -3.50 1.55
CA ARG A 4 -1.59 -4.62 1.34
C ARG A 4 -2.88 -4.07 0.75
N TYR A 5 -3.29 -4.64 -0.39
CA TYR A 5 -4.44 -4.19 -1.15
C TYR A 5 -5.19 -5.39 -1.71
N ILE A 6 -6.52 -5.28 -1.79
CA ILE A 6 -7.38 -6.12 -2.62
C ILE A 6 -7.97 -5.17 -3.66
N LEU A 7 -7.65 -5.39 -4.93
CA LEU A 7 -7.90 -4.43 -5.99
C LEU A 7 -9.03 -4.90 -6.90
N HIS A 8 -9.99 -4.01 -7.17
CA HIS A 8 -10.94 -4.23 -8.24
C HIS A 8 -10.23 -4.15 -9.60
N PRO A 9 -10.63 -4.93 -10.62
CA PRO A 9 -9.97 -4.91 -11.94
C PRO A 9 -9.89 -3.53 -12.60
N SER A 10 -10.82 -2.62 -12.31
CA SER A 10 -10.80 -1.23 -12.83
C SER A 10 -9.54 -0.45 -12.45
N VAL A 11 -8.87 -0.78 -11.34
CA VAL A 11 -7.61 -0.15 -10.93
C VAL A 11 -6.54 -0.34 -12.02
N ARG A 12 -6.51 -1.51 -12.66
CA ARG A 12 -5.58 -1.78 -13.76
C ARG A 12 -5.86 -0.88 -14.96
N THR A 13 -7.12 -0.74 -15.34
CA THR A 13 -7.53 0.14 -16.45
C THR A 13 -7.10 1.58 -16.19
N THR A 14 -7.24 2.06 -14.95
CA THR A 14 -6.74 3.39 -14.56
C THR A 14 -5.22 3.48 -14.64
N LEU A 15 -4.48 2.49 -14.16
CA LEU A 15 -3.01 2.48 -14.23
C LEU A 15 -2.46 2.53 -15.66
N GLU A 16 -3.13 1.88 -16.62
CA GLU A 16 -2.72 1.87 -18.03
C GLU A 16 -2.88 3.24 -18.72
N THR A 17 -3.66 4.15 -18.13
CA THR A 17 -4.00 5.46 -18.72
C THR A 17 -3.49 6.66 -17.92
N LEU A 18 -3.06 6.44 -16.67
CA LEU A 18 -2.57 7.50 -15.81
C LEU A 18 -1.26 8.11 -16.35
N PRO A 19 -1.15 9.44 -16.42
CA PRO A 19 0.15 10.07 -16.63
C PRO A 19 1.03 9.87 -15.39
N PRO A 20 2.37 9.97 -15.53
CA PRO A 20 3.26 9.95 -14.39
C PRO A 20 2.94 11.08 -13.40
N GLY A 21 2.91 10.74 -12.12
CA GLY A 21 2.63 11.66 -11.02
C GLY A 21 3.90 12.04 -10.28
N SER A 22 3.88 11.89 -8.96
CA SER A 22 5.02 12.21 -8.10
C SER A 22 6.28 11.41 -8.50
N GLY A 23 7.41 12.12 -8.61
CA GLY A 23 8.70 11.51 -8.96
C GLY A 23 8.81 11.05 -10.42
N GLY A 24 7.83 11.37 -11.28
CA GLY A 24 7.82 10.89 -12.67
C GLY A 24 7.43 9.41 -12.79
N GLU A 25 6.80 8.84 -11.77
CA GLU A 25 6.33 7.46 -11.73
C GLU A 25 4.81 7.39 -11.84
N ILE A 26 4.29 6.28 -12.41
CA ILE A 26 2.87 5.96 -12.36
C ILE A 26 2.56 5.43 -10.95
N GLN A 27 1.74 6.15 -10.19
CA GLN A 27 1.49 5.85 -8.78
C GLN A 27 0.19 5.04 -8.60
N LEU A 28 0.27 3.96 -7.82
CA LEU A 28 -0.91 3.17 -7.44
C LEU A 28 -1.93 3.99 -6.62
N THR A 29 -1.46 4.92 -5.78
CA THR A 29 -2.33 5.77 -4.96
C THR A 29 -3.24 6.65 -5.82
N ASP A 30 -2.75 7.11 -6.96
CA ASP A 30 -3.51 7.97 -7.87
C ASP A 30 -4.61 7.13 -8.54
N ALA A 31 -4.29 5.89 -8.94
CA ALA A 31 -5.28 4.96 -9.47
C ALA A 31 -6.37 4.60 -8.45
N LEU A 32 -6.01 4.44 -7.18
CA LEU A 32 -6.97 4.17 -6.10
C LEU A 32 -7.87 5.39 -5.81
N ALA A 33 -7.34 6.61 -5.93
CA ALA A 33 -8.13 7.83 -5.74
C ALA A 33 -9.29 7.93 -6.75
N HIS A 34 -9.10 7.46 -7.98
CA HIS A 34 -10.17 7.39 -8.98
C HIS A 34 -11.30 6.40 -8.64
N GLN A 35 -11.07 5.45 -7.72
CA GLN A 35 -12.07 4.45 -7.33
C GLN A 35 -12.90 4.84 -6.10
N VAL A 36 -12.62 6.01 -5.49
CA VAL A 36 -13.25 6.45 -4.24
C VAL A 36 -14.77 6.50 -4.34
N GLU A 37 -15.30 7.00 -5.45
CA GLU A 37 -16.74 7.10 -5.68
C GLU A 37 -17.33 5.81 -6.25
N THR A 38 -16.70 5.22 -7.27
CA THR A 38 -17.19 4.00 -7.94
C THR A 38 -15.98 3.13 -8.34
N PRO A 39 -15.94 1.84 -7.95
CA PRO A 39 -16.92 1.06 -7.18
C PRO A 39 -16.90 1.33 -5.66
N GLY A 40 -16.04 2.23 -5.18
CA GLY A 40 -15.85 2.55 -3.76
C GLY A 40 -14.48 2.08 -3.25
N LEU A 41 -13.95 2.80 -2.25
CA LEU A 41 -12.68 2.48 -1.59
C LEU A 41 -12.88 2.33 -0.08
N HIS A 42 -12.44 1.19 0.47
CA HIS A 42 -12.57 0.89 1.89
C HIS A 42 -11.21 0.66 2.55
N GLY A 43 -11.05 1.22 3.76
CA GLY A 43 -9.89 0.96 4.60
C GLY A 43 -10.13 -0.23 5.53
N TYR A 44 -9.21 -1.20 5.54
CA TYR A 44 -9.21 -2.28 6.51
C TYR A 44 -8.23 -1.99 7.66
N ARG A 45 -8.73 -1.96 8.89
CA ARG A 45 -7.92 -1.77 10.10
C ARG A 45 -7.37 -3.11 10.58
N PHE A 46 -6.10 -3.38 10.24
CA PHE A 46 -5.39 -4.56 10.72
C PHE A 46 -5.23 -4.56 12.26
N SER A 47 -5.51 -5.69 12.89
CA SER A 47 -5.46 -5.87 14.35
C SER A 47 -4.18 -6.52 14.89
N GLY A 48 -3.24 -6.91 14.01
CA GLY A 48 -1.98 -7.53 14.42
C GLY A 48 -0.83 -6.54 14.61
N LYS A 49 0.32 -7.07 15.06
CA LYS A 49 1.55 -6.28 15.16
C LYS A 49 2.22 -6.17 13.80
N ARG A 50 2.50 -4.93 13.36
CA ARG A 50 3.21 -4.63 12.11
C ARG A 50 4.62 -4.15 12.41
N PHE A 51 5.57 -4.58 11.58
CA PHE A 51 6.92 -4.03 11.55
C PHE A 51 7.19 -3.42 10.18
N ASP A 52 7.82 -2.25 10.16
CA ASP A 52 8.21 -1.57 8.93
C ASP A 52 9.65 -1.89 8.59
N CYS A 53 9.88 -2.99 7.88
CA CYS A 53 11.23 -3.44 7.50
C CYS A 53 11.84 -2.62 6.35
N GLY A 54 11.14 -1.62 5.82
CA GLY A 54 11.68 -0.72 4.80
C GLY A 54 12.68 0.29 5.35
N ASN A 55 12.76 0.44 6.68
CA ASN A 55 13.78 1.27 7.35
C ASN A 55 14.60 0.44 8.36
N LYS A 56 15.83 0.91 8.62
CA LYS A 56 16.81 0.19 9.45
C LYS A 56 16.30 -0.14 10.86
N GLN A 57 15.66 0.83 11.52
CA GLN A 57 15.16 0.67 12.89
C GLN A 57 14.02 -0.35 12.96
N GLY A 58 13.06 -0.27 12.04
CA GLY A 58 11.94 -1.21 11.98
C GLY A 58 12.38 -2.63 11.66
N PHE A 59 13.38 -2.79 10.78
CA PHE A 59 14.00 -4.09 10.51
C PHE A 59 14.65 -4.71 11.76
N LEU A 60 15.49 -3.95 12.49
CA LEU A 60 16.11 -4.44 13.73
C LEU A 60 15.07 -4.80 14.79
N THR A 61 14.04 -3.97 14.93
CA THR A 61 12.95 -4.21 15.88
C THR A 61 12.19 -5.50 15.57
N ALA A 62 11.94 -5.79 14.29
CA ALA A 62 11.32 -7.04 13.86
C ALA A 62 12.18 -8.24 14.25
N ASN A 63 13.49 -8.20 13.94
CA ASN A 63 14.41 -9.29 14.23
C ASN A 63 14.46 -9.62 15.73
N ILE A 64 14.58 -8.61 16.60
CA ILE A 64 14.58 -8.81 18.05
C ILE A 64 13.25 -9.42 18.52
N TYR A 65 12.12 -8.90 18.03
CA TYR A 65 10.80 -9.39 18.42
C TYR A 65 10.57 -10.87 18.06
N PHE A 66 11.05 -11.31 16.89
CA PHE A 66 10.91 -12.69 16.46
C PHE A 66 12.01 -13.61 17.03
N GLY A 67 13.21 -13.10 17.31
CA GLY A 67 14.31 -13.88 17.87
C GLY A 67 14.21 -14.14 19.38
N LEU A 68 13.45 -13.33 20.11
CA LEU A 68 13.14 -13.53 21.53
C LEU A 68 11.82 -14.29 21.77
N ARG A 69 11.22 -14.80 20.69
CA ARG A 69 9.94 -15.51 20.73
C ARG A 69 10.12 -17.02 20.66
#